data_AF-A0A2K9CAV1-F1
#
_entry.id   AF-A0A2K9CAV1-F1
#
_cell.length_a   1.000
_cell.length_b   1.000
_cell.length_c   1.000
_cell.angle_alpha   90.00
_cell.angle_beta   90.00
_cell.angle_gamma   90.00
#
_symmetry.space_group_name_H-M   'P 1'
#
loop_
_entity.id
_entity.type
_entity.pdbx_description
1 polymer ?
#
loop_
_entity_poly.entity_id
_entity_poly.type
_entity_poly.pdbx_seq_one_letter_code
_entity_poly.pdbx_strand_id
1 'polypeptide(L)'
;MRSLASFIMYMVDHPGLEAVLRKILEEEFASGAVDLAALRDLVSSPRLMSYGVRAFNHSKLVMAGDTFLDAHTMLADGVQKTYAISFDEWEMIKGEVEYVDRCDFRDDSVMQIQVWSTDPLILDEFAMIIAVALSYKKSELLAESRISSALHELTSPWGYYTDGF
;
A
#
# COMPACT_ATOMS: atom_id res chain seq x y z
N MET A 1 -13.54 -29.46 8.70
CA MET A 1 -14.55 -28.74 7.87
C MET A 1 -14.60 -27.33 8.42
N ARG A 2 -13.86 -26.37 7.82
CA ARG A 2 -13.96 -24.97 8.24
C ARG A 2 -15.29 -24.43 7.71
N SER A 3 -16.10 -23.88 8.62
CA SER A 3 -17.38 -23.24 8.33
C SER A 3 -17.20 -22.20 7.21
N LEU A 4 -18.15 -22.14 6.26
CA LEU A 4 -18.31 -21.02 5.34
C LEU A 4 -18.81 -19.81 6.15
N ALA A 5 -17.94 -19.26 6.99
CA ALA A 5 -18.16 -17.93 7.53
C ALA A 5 -18.11 -16.95 6.35
N SER A 6 -19.14 -16.11 6.25
CA SER A 6 -19.10 -14.89 5.46
C SER A 6 -17.78 -14.17 5.75
N PHE A 7 -16.82 -14.22 4.82
CA PHE A 7 -15.58 -13.44 4.94
C PHE A 7 -15.97 -11.96 4.81
N ILE A 8 -16.02 -11.27 5.94
CA ILE A 8 -16.15 -9.81 5.95
C ILE A 8 -14.80 -9.27 5.53
N MET A 9 -14.76 -8.68 4.33
CA MET A 9 -13.61 -7.90 3.86
C MET A 9 -13.76 -6.48 4.40
N TYR A 10 -12.74 -6.00 5.11
CA TYR A 10 -12.66 -4.64 5.63
C TYR A 10 -12.03 -3.70 4.62
N MET A 11 -12.49 -2.46 4.60
CA MET A 11 -11.79 -1.38 3.90
C MET A 11 -10.64 -0.87 4.78
N VAL A 12 -9.58 -0.35 4.16
CA VAL A 12 -8.43 0.20 4.90
C VAL A 12 -8.78 1.41 5.76
N ASP A 13 -9.86 2.15 5.45
CA ASP A 13 -10.39 3.26 6.26
C ASP A 13 -11.36 2.82 7.36
N HIS A 14 -11.53 1.52 7.61
CA HIS A 14 -12.43 1.06 8.65
C HIS A 14 -12.03 1.65 10.02
N PRO A 15 -12.94 2.33 10.75
CA PRO A 15 -12.64 2.90 12.05
C PRO A 15 -12.12 1.85 13.04
N GLY A 16 -10.94 2.09 13.62
CA GLY A 16 -10.32 1.15 14.53
C GLY A 16 -9.85 -0.15 13.86
N LEU A 17 -9.41 -0.08 12.60
CA LEU A 17 -8.92 -1.21 11.82
C LEU A 17 -7.94 -2.08 12.62
N GLU A 18 -6.98 -1.47 13.33
CA GLU A 18 -6.02 -2.21 14.15
C GLU A 18 -6.71 -3.10 15.19
N ALA A 19 -7.63 -2.54 15.98
CA ALA A 19 -8.33 -3.28 17.03
C ALA A 19 -9.17 -4.43 16.45
N VAL A 20 -9.77 -4.21 15.29
CA VAL A 20 -10.53 -5.22 14.56
C VAL A 20 -9.62 -6.36 14.10
N LEU A 21 -8.50 -6.05 13.46
CA LEU A 21 -7.54 -7.06 13.00
C LEU A 21 -6.92 -7.84 14.15
N ARG A 22 -6.56 -7.17 15.26
CA ARG A 22 -6.06 -7.82 16.48
C ARG A 22 -7.06 -8.81 17.08
N LYS A 23 -8.35 -8.49 17.00
CA LYS A 23 -9.42 -9.38 17.47
C LYS A 23 -9.66 -10.56 16.54
N ILE A 24 -9.59 -10.33 15.22
CA ILE A 24 -9.81 -11.40 14.22
C ILE A 24 -8.65 -12.41 14.26
N LEU A 25 -7.42 -11.91 14.43
CA LEU A 25 -6.18 -12.68 14.41
C LEU A 25 -5.65 -12.96 15.83
N GLU A 26 -6.53 -12.99 16.83
CA GLU A 26 -6.14 -13.10 18.24
C GLU A 26 -5.30 -14.35 18.51
N GLU A 27 -5.66 -15.49 17.91
CA GLU A 27 -4.95 -16.77 18.08
C GLU A 27 -3.56 -16.75 17.40
N GLU A 28 -3.46 -16.13 16.22
CA GLU A 28 -2.20 -15.97 15.50
C GLU A 28 -1.25 -15.04 16.26
N PHE A 29 -1.76 -13.90 16.75
CA PHE A 29 -0.99 -12.98 17.59
C PHE A 29 -0.55 -13.62 18.92
N ALA A 30 -1.38 -14.50 19.51
CA ALA A 30 -0.99 -15.25 20.70
C ALA A 30 0.14 -16.25 20.43
N SER A 31 0.29 -16.68 19.18
CA SER A 31 1.34 -17.61 18.74
C SER A 31 2.63 -16.91 18.30
N GLY A 32 2.61 -15.59 18.07
CA GLY A 32 3.76 -14.79 17.67
C GLY A 32 3.40 -13.67 16.70
N ALA A 33 4.34 -13.33 15.81
CA ALA A 33 4.06 -12.40 14.72
C ALA A 33 3.12 -13.06 13.69
N VAL A 34 2.31 -12.26 13.02
CA VAL A 34 1.34 -12.72 12.01
C VAL A 34 1.89 -12.51 10.60
N ASP A 35 1.71 -13.48 9.72
CA ASP A 35 2.05 -13.32 8.31
C ASP A 35 1.18 -12.21 7.70
N LEU A 36 1.82 -11.17 7.17
CA LEU A 36 1.17 -10.05 6.51
C LEU A 36 0.28 -10.52 5.35
N ALA A 37 0.61 -11.66 4.72
CA ALA A 37 -0.20 -12.25 3.65
C ALA A 37 -1.64 -12.56 4.09
N ALA A 38 -1.85 -12.88 5.38
CA ALA A 38 -3.18 -13.12 5.94
C ALA A 38 -4.10 -11.89 5.82
N LEU A 39 -3.53 -10.68 5.79
CA LEU A 39 -4.32 -9.46 5.64
C LEU A 39 -4.93 -9.32 4.24
N ARG A 40 -4.40 -9.98 3.22
CA ARG A 40 -4.97 -9.93 1.85
C ARG A 40 -6.36 -10.57 1.75
N ASP A 41 -6.70 -11.44 2.70
CA ASP A 41 -8.02 -12.07 2.80
C ASP A 41 -8.99 -11.32 3.73
N LEU A 42 -8.49 -10.32 4.48
CA LEU A 42 -9.23 -9.58 5.50
C LEU A 42 -9.43 -8.11 5.16
N VAL A 43 -8.49 -7.50 4.44
CA VAL A 43 -8.49 -6.07 4.11
C VAL A 43 -8.34 -5.89 2.61
N SER A 44 -9.21 -5.08 2.02
CA SER A 44 -9.19 -4.80 0.60
C SER A 44 -7.97 -3.94 0.25
N SER A 45 -7.35 -4.22 -0.91
CA SER A 45 -6.34 -3.32 -1.43
C SER A 45 -6.98 -1.97 -1.78
N PRO A 46 -6.39 -0.84 -1.36
CA PRO A 46 -6.91 0.46 -1.75
C PRO A 46 -6.64 0.76 -3.24
N ARG A 47 -5.58 0.17 -3.80
CA ARG A 47 -5.10 0.50 -5.15
C ARG A 47 -6.04 -0.05 -6.22
N LEU A 48 -6.71 0.86 -6.92
CA LEU A 48 -7.55 0.52 -8.07
C LEU A 48 -6.74 0.44 -9.37
N MET A 49 -5.79 1.37 -9.56
CA MET A 49 -5.04 1.54 -10.80
C MET A 49 -3.74 2.30 -10.56
N SER A 50 -2.82 2.27 -11.54
CA SER A 50 -1.59 3.06 -11.50
C SER A 50 -1.16 3.56 -12.86
N TYR A 51 -0.52 4.71 -12.85
CA TYR A 51 -0.07 5.42 -14.04
C TYR A 51 1.33 5.98 -13.84
N GLY A 52 2.18 5.85 -14.85
CA GLY A 52 3.37 6.68 -15.00
C GLY A 52 2.95 8.02 -15.61
N VAL A 53 3.38 9.13 -15.01
CA VAL A 53 3.00 10.48 -15.43
C VAL A 53 4.17 11.44 -15.30
N ARG A 54 4.15 12.53 -16.06
CA ARG A 54 5.07 13.65 -15.83
C ARG A 54 4.90 14.14 -14.40
N ALA A 55 6.01 14.32 -13.68
CA ALA A 55 5.97 14.77 -12.30
C ALA A 55 5.25 16.13 -12.18
N PHE A 56 4.32 16.21 -11.24
CA PHE A 56 3.55 17.41 -10.93
C PHE A 56 3.33 17.51 -9.43
N ASN A 57 2.94 18.70 -8.98
CA ASN A 57 2.60 18.94 -7.57
C ASN A 57 1.09 19.06 -7.42
N HIS A 58 0.53 18.39 -6.42
CA HIS A 58 -0.87 18.52 -6.08
C HIS A 58 -1.06 18.27 -4.58
N SER A 59 -1.86 19.12 -3.93
CA SER A 59 -2.00 19.14 -2.46
C SER A 59 -2.58 17.85 -1.86
N LYS A 60 -3.19 17.01 -2.70
CA LYS A 60 -3.81 15.74 -2.32
C LYS A 60 -2.95 14.50 -2.62
N LEU A 61 -1.73 14.69 -3.13
CA LEU A 61 -0.78 13.58 -3.29
C LEU A 61 -0.20 13.21 -1.93
N VAL A 62 -0.26 11.92 -1.59
CA VAL A 62 0.33 11.35 -0.38
C VAL A 62 1.40 10.34 -0.77
N MET A 63 2.54 10.32 -0.07
CA MET A 63 3.59 9.34 -0.36
C MET A 63 3.03 7.92 -0.26
N ALA A 64 3.30 7.07 -1.25
CA ALA A 64 2.87 5.68 -1.28
C ALA A 64 3.94 4.81 -1.95
N GLY A 65 3.73 3.49 -1.95
CA GLY A 65 4.66 2.52 -2.54
C GLY A 65 6.10 2.79 -2.10
N ASP A 66 7.03 2.77 -3.06
CA ASP A 66 8.47 2.82 -2.78
C ASP A 66 8.88 4.12 -2.09
N THR A 67 8.22 5.25 -2.39
CA THR A 67 8.52 6.53 -1.71
C THR A 67 8.12 6.50 -0.25
N PHE A 68 7.00 5.86 0.08
CA PHE A 68 6.63 5.66 1.48
C PHE A 68 7.58 4.69 2.18
N LEU A 69 7.92 3.57 1.53
CA LEU A 69 8.86 2.60 2.09
C LEU A 69 10.24 3.20 2.32
N ASP A 70 10.78 3.94 1.37
CA ASP A 70 12.08 4.62 1.46
C ASP A 70 12.12 5.61 2.63
N ALA A 71 11.07 6.42 2.77
CA ALA A 71 10.97 7.40 3.86
C ALA A 71 10.97 6.75 5.26
N HIS A 72 10.53 5.50 5.39
CA HIS A 72 10.42 4.80 6.68
C HIS A 72 11.53 3.77 6.93
N THR A 73 12.14 3.22 5.88
CA THR A 73 13.08 2.08 5.99
C THR A 73 14.41 2.32 5.30
N MET A 74 14.50 3.30 4.39
CA MET A 74 15.67 3.54 3.52
C MET A 74 16.04 2.35 2.61
N LEU A 75 15.11 1.42 2.37
CA LEU A 75 15.34 0.19 1.61
C LEU A 75 14.74 0.20 0.19
N ALA A 76 13.94 1.21 -0.17
CA ALA A 76 13.17 1.26 -1.42
C ALA A 76 13.50 2.51 -2.26
N ASP A 77 14.78 2.66 -2.60
CA ASP A 77 15.40 3.86 -3.19
C ASP A 77 15.06 4.15 -4.67
N GLY A 78 13.78 4.02 -5.04
CA GLY A 78 13.30 4.31 -6.38
C GLY A 78 13.50 5.79 -6.80
N VAL A 79 14.02 5.98 -8.02
CA VAL A 79 14.17 7.32 -8.63
C VAL A 79 12.79 7.93 -8.90
N GLN A 80 11.90 7.15 -9.50
CA GLN A 80 10.53 7.56 -9.79
C GLN A 80 9.70 7.50 -8.51
N LYS A 81 9.35 8.68 -8.00
CA LYS A 81 8.57 8.77 -6.75
C LYS A 81 7.16 8.24 -6.97
N THR A 82 6.61 7.61 -5.94
CA THR A 82 5.29 6.99 -5.95
C THR A 82 4.39 7.72 -4.98
N TYR A 83 3.22 8.13 -5.45
CA TYR A 83 2.20 8.81 -4.65
C TYR A 83 0.85 8.15 -4.81
N ALA A 84 0.03 8.23 -3.77
CA ALA A 84 -1.38 7.87 -3.79
C ALA A 84 -2.27 9.11 -3.87
N ILE A 85 -3.42 8.94 -4.52
CA ILE A 85 -4.48 9.95 -4.60
C ILE A 85 -5.84 9.22 -4.59
N SER A 86 -6.88 9.85 -4.04
CA SER A 86 -8.23 9.28 -4.08
C SER A 86 -8.76 9.22 -5.51
N PHE A 87 -9.65 8.28 -5.78
CA PHE A 87 -10.33 8.17 -7.09
C PHE A 87 -11.08 9.45 -7.47
N ASP A 88 -11.84 10.02 -6.54
CA ASP A 88 -12.60 11.25 -6.78
C ASP A 88 -11.69 12.42 -7.17
N GLU A 89 -10.56 12.56 -6.49
CA GLU A 89 -9.59 13.61 -6.79
C GLU A 89 -8.88 13.36 -8.12
N TRP A 90 -8.53 12.11 -8.42
CA TRP A 90 -7.96 11.75 -9.70
C TRP A 90 -8.88 12.09 -10.87
N GLU A 91 -10.18 11.80 -10.75
CA GLU A 91 -11.16 12.10 -11.79
C GLU A 91 -11.24 13.61 -12.11
N MET A 92 -10.99 14.48 -11.14
CA MET A 92 -10.96 15.93 -11.33
C MET A 92 -9.73 16.40 -12.11
N ILE A 93 -8.55 15.79 -11.89
CA ILE A 93 -7.28 16.27 -12.44
C ILE A 93 -6.77 15.49 -13.64
N LYS A 94 -7.27 14.27 -13.90
CA LYS A 94 -6.71 13.35 -14.91
C LYS A 94 -6.67 13.90 -16.34
N GLY A 95 -7.48 14.91 -16.65
CA GLY A 95 -7.48 15.58 -17.95
C GLY A 95 -6.33 16.56 -18.17
N GLU A 96 -5.67 16.97 -17.09
CA GLU A 96 -4.56 17.93 -17.08
C GLU A 96 -3.19 17.24 -16.91
N VAL A 97 -3.21 15.93 -16.66
CA VAL A 97 -2.00 15.12 -16.40
C VAL A 97 -1.44 14.53 -17.70
N GLU A 98 -0.13 14.66 -17.89
CA GLU A 98 0.60 14.04 -19.00
C GLU A 98 0.99 12.60 -18.64
N TYR A 99 0.38 11.63 -19.32
CA TYR A 99 0.71 10.20 -19.15
C TYR A 99 2.02 9.84 -19.85
N VAL A 100 2.79 8.96 -19.20
CA VAL A 100 4.08 8.48 -19.71
C VAL A 100 4.07 6.96 -19.70
N ASP A 101 3.93 6.36 -20.89
CA ASP A 101 3.86 4.90 -21.06
C ASP A 101 5.21 4.21 -20.84
N ARG A 102 6.31 4.89 -21.18
CA ARG A 102 7.68 4.39 -21.07
C ARG A 102 8.62 5.51 -20.70
N CYS A 103 9.51 5.23 -19.76
CA CYS A 103 10.58 6.13 -19.35
C CYS A 103 11.83 5.31 -19.02
N ASP A 104 12.97 5.99 -18.96
CA ASP A 104 14.19 5.40 -18.42
C ASP A 104 14.02 5.22 -16.90
N PHE A 105 14.59 4.17 -16.32
CA PHE A 105 14.52 3.90 -14.89
C PHE A 105 15.18 4.99 -14.02
N ARG A 106 15.97 5.88 -14.63
CA ARG A 106 16.62 7.04 -13.99
C ARG A 106 15.92 8.36 -14.27
N ASP A 107 14.80 8.36 -14.99
CA ASP A 107 14.05 9.57 -15.28
C ASP A 107 13.28 10.03 -14.03
N ASP A 108 13.81 11.06 -13.36
CA ASP A 108 13.21 11.70 -12.19
C ASP A 108 12.12 12.72 -12.55
N SER A 109 11.94 13.01 -13.84
CA SER A 109 10.83 13.84 -14.35
C SER A 109 9.51 13.06 -14.43
N VAL A 110 9.52 11.77 -14.12
CA VAL A 110 8.37 10.87 -14.10
C VAL A 110 8.11 10.41 -12.68
N MET A 111 6.83 10.35 -12.32
CA MET A 111 6.38 9.76 -11.06
C MET A 111 5.30 8.71 -11.32
N GLN A 112 5.12 7.82 -10.35
CA GLN A 112 4.06 6.82 -10.36
C GLN A 112 2.91 7.31 -9.48
N ILE A 113 1.71 7.36 -10.05
CA ILE A 113 0.49 7.64 -9.32
C ILE A 113 -0.26 6.34 -9.11
N GLN A 114 -0.59 6.03 -7.85
CA GLN A 114 -1.58 5.04 -7.49
C GLN A 114 -2.91 5.74 -7.21
N VAL A 115 -3.96 5.33 -7.89
CA VAL A 115 -5.31 5.83 -7.60
C VAL A 115 -5.98 4.86 -6.66
N TRP A 116 -6.43 5.36 -5.51
CA TRP A 116 -6.97 4.58 -4.41
C TRP A 116 -8.49 4.71 -4.29
N SER A 117 -9.16 3.64 -3.84
CA SER A 117 -10.59 3.60 -3.52
C SER A 117 -10.96 4.38 -2.25
N THR A 118 -9.97 4.63 -1.40
CA THR A 118 -10.06 5.39 -0.16
C THR A 118 -9.17 6.62 -0.26
N ASP A 119 -9.56 7.73 0.38
CA ASP A 119 -8.71 8.92 0.48
C ASP A 119 -7.50 8.64 1.39
N PRO A 120 -6.26 8.68 0.88
CA PRO A 120 -5.08 8.44 1.72
C PRO A 120 -4.92 9.47 2.85
N LEU A 121 -5.50 10.67 2.74
CA LEU A 121 -5.37 11.73 3.75
C LEU A 121 -6.17 11.46 5.03
N ILE A 122 -7.14 10.54 5.00
CA ILE A 122 -7.97 10.23 6.18
C ILE A 122 -7.43 9.04 6.99
N LEU A 123 -6.40 8.35 6.48
CA LEU A 123 -5.84 7.17 7.12
C LEU A 123 -4.97 7.57 8.31
N ASP A 124 -5.15 6.86 9.42
CA ASP A 124 -4.17 6.89 10.50
C ASP A 124 -2.88 6.16 10.10
N GLU A 125 -1.86 6.26 10.95
CA GLU A 125 -0.53 5.68 10.68
C GLU A 125 -0.60 4.18 10.37
N PHE A 126 -1.33 3.43 11.19
CA PHE A 126 -1.48 1.99 11.01
C PHE A 126 -2.19 1.66 9.70
N ALA A 127 -3.34 2.29 9.47
CA ALA A 127 -4.14 2.09 8.27
C ALA A 127 -3.35 2.46 7.01
N MET A 128 -2.54 3.52 7.05
CA MET A 128 -1.67 3.92 5.95
C MET A 128 -0.58 2.87 5.67
N ILE A 129 0.05 2.32 6.71
CA ILE A 129 1.05 1.25 6.57
C ILE A 129 0.43 0.01 5.90
N ILE A 130 -0.74 -0.42 6.38
CA ILE A 130 -1.46 -1.56 5.80
C ILE A 130 -1.91 -1.27 4.37
N ALA A 131 -2.41 -0.06 4.11
CA ALA A 131 -2.80 0.38 2.77
C ALA A 131 -1.64 0.33 1.77
N VAL A 132 -0.46 0.85 2.15
CA VAL A 132 0.76 0.77 1.32
C VAL A 132 1.16 -0.69 1.09
N ALA A 133 1.21 -1.51 2.14
CA ALA A 133 1.57 -2.92 2.01
C ALA A 133 0.64 -3.69 1.06
N LEU A 134 -0.66 -3.48 1.18
CA LEU A 134 -1.67 -4.16 0.36
C LEU A 134 -1.80 -3.56 -1.04
N SER A 135 -1.24 -2.38 -1.30
CA SER A 135 -1.21 -1.76 -2.64
C SER A 135 -0.28 -2.49 -3.62
N TYR A 136 0.69 -3.25 -3.12
CA TYR A 136 1.59 -4.05 -3.95
C TYR A 136 0.90 -5.29 -4.52
N LYS A 137 1.07 -5.50 -5.82
CA LYS A 137 0.71 -6.73 -6.51
C LYS A 137 1.77 -7.79 -6.24
N LYS A 138 1.35 -9.05 -6.20
CA LYS A 138 2.28 -10.19 -6.06
C LYS A 138 3.40 -10.18 -7.10
N SER A 139 3.11 -9.76 -8.34
CA SER A 139 4.13 -9.65 -9.40
C SER A 139 5.20 -8.59 -9.11
N GLU A 140 4.84 -7.50 -8.41
CA GLU A 140 5.80 -6.45 -8.04
C GLU A 140 6.71 -6.94 -6.90
N LEU A 141 6.15 -7.64 -5.92
CA LEU A 141 6.89 -8.25 -4.81
C LEU A 141 7.86 -9.34 -5.28
N LEU A 142 7.43 -10.17 -6.23
CA LEU A 142 8.30 -11.19 -6.85
C LEU A 142 9.43 -10.59 -7.70
N ALA A 143 9.23 -9.38 -8.25
CA ALA A 143 10.21 -8.73 -9.10
C ALA A 143 11.32 -8.03 -8.31
N GLU A 144 11.04 -7.57 -7.09
CA GLU A 144 11.98 -6.80 -6.27
C GLU A 144 11.92 -7.26 -4.80
N SER A 145 12.87 -8.11 -4.42
CA SER A 145 12.92 -8.68 -3.07
C SER A 145 13.17 -7.63 -1.98
N ARG A 146 13.75 -6.46 -2.32
CA ARG A 146 13.93 -5.35 -1.36
C ARG A 146 12.61 -4.80 -0.86
N ILE A 147 11.55 -4.84 -1.66
CA ILE A 147 10.21 -4.41 -1.24
C ILE A 147 9.72 -5.30 -0.10
N SER A 148 9.87 -6.62 -0.19
CA SER A 148 9.47 -7.52 0.89
C SER A 148 10.25 -7.25 2.18
N SER A 149 11.56 -7.00 2.10
CA SER A 149 12.36 -6.61 3.27
C SER A 149 11.91 -5.27 3.88
N ALA A 150 11.61 -4.27 3.05
CA ALA A 150 11.10 -2.98 3.52
C ALA A 150 9.71 -3.13 4.17
N LEU A 151 8.84 -3.96 3.60
CA LEU A 151 7.54 -4.26 4.19
C LEU A 151 7.67 -5.01 5.52
N HIS A 152 8.62 -5.93 5.64
CA HIS A 152 8.93 -6.58 6.91
C HIS A 152 9.30 -5.55 7.97
N GLU A 153 10.27 -4.67 7.66
CA GLU A 153 10.75 -3.65 8.59
C GLU A 153 9.62 -2.71 9.00
N LEU A 154 8.83 -2.22 8.04
CA LEU A 154 7.71 -1.30 8.28
C LEU A 154 6.62 -1.91 9.16
N THR A 155 6.33 -3.20 9.00
CA THR A 155 5.18 -3.85 9.67
C THR A 155 5.56 -4.63 10.93
N SER A 156 6.85 -4.91 11.13
CA SER A 156 7.35 -5.62 12.32
C SER A 156 6.99 -4.97 13.66
N PRO A 157 6.98 -3.62 13.83
CA PRO A 157 6.60 -3.00 15.10
C PRO A 157 5.12 -3.26 15.47
N TRP A 158 4.30 -3.58 14.47
CA TRP A 158 2.88 -3.87 14.63
C TRP A 158 2.59 -5.35 14.87
N GLY A 159 3.62 -6.20 14.86
CA GLY A 159 3.52 -7.64 15.09
C GLY A 159 3.29 -8.45 13.82
N TYR A 160 3.64 -7.91 12.65
CA TYR A 160 3.56 -8.64 11.38
C TYR A 160 4.95 -9.03 10.85
N TYR A 161 4.99 -10.05 10.01
CA TYR A 161 6.18 -10.41 9.23
C TYR A 161 5.81 -10.71 7.79
N THR A 162 6.80 -10.71 6.89
CA THR A 162 6.60 -11.06 5.48
C THR A 162 7.44 -12.29 5.15
N ASP A 163 6.81 -13.45 5.00
CA ASP A 163 7.46 -14.66 4.47
C ASP A 163 6.69 -15.10 3.22
N GLY A 164 7.35 -15.07 2.06
CA GLY A 164 6.67 -15.36 0.78
C GLY A 164 5.57 -14.37 0.37
N PHE A 165 5.64 -13.13 0.86
CA PHE A 165 4.67 -12.05 0.60
C PHE A 165 4.59 -11.64 -0.87
#